data_AF-A0A6A6XZM7-F1
#
_entry.id   AF-A0A6A6XZM7-F1
#
_cell.length_a   1.000
_cell.length_b   1.000
_cell.length_c   1.000
_cell.angle_alpha   90.00
_cell.angle_beta   90.00
_cell.angle_gamma   90.00
#
_symmetry.space_group_name_H-M   'P 1'
#
loop_
_entity.id
_entity.type
_entity.pdbx_description
1 polymer ?
#
loop_
_entity_poly.entity_id
_entity_poly.type
_entity_poly.pdbx_seq_one_letter_code
_entity_poly.pdbx_strand_id
1 'polypeptide(L)'
;MYEHDVRHQVFVISKTGDRYHGLAAANYETHLGFSSSSGATALECCLRLLDIFQSPDNRTLLQHELYDASLLSEEDYNEGEWSKWHGYRRNEDWLDDEDRPDEGPSLSKFSFITTCMVLGISAALNRGRVSSRLILTPWNLHIERADNDGCNTIVDIN
;
A
#
# COMPACT_ATOMS: atom_id res chain seq x y z
N MET A 1 -0.11 17.14 -25.81
CA MET A 1 -0.26 17.15 -24.34
C MET A 1 0.01 15.73 -23.91
N TYR A 2 1.14 15.48 -23.24
CA TYR A 2 1.55 14.12 -22.87
C TYR A 2 0.69 13.64 -21.70
N GLU A 3 -0.02 12.54 -21.90
CA GLU A 3 -0.72 11.83 -20.82
C GLU A 3 0.33 11.16 -19.95
N HIS A 4 0.37 11.51 -18.67
CA HIS A 4 1.19 10.82 -17.68
C HIS A 4 0.28 10.28 -16.58
N ASP A 5 0.45 8.98 -16.30
CA ASP A 5 -0.15 8.35 -15.14
C ASP A 5 0.64 8.78 -13.91
N VAL A 6 -0.05 9.38 -12.94
CA VAL A 6 0.53 9.70 -11.64
C VAL A 6 0.15 8.62 -10.66
N ARG A 7 1.19 8.01 -10.09
CA ARG A 7 1.11 7.04 -9.00
C ARG A 7 1.17 7.78 -7.67
N HIS A 8 0.14 7.59 -6.86
CA HIS A 8 0.12 8.04 -5.48
C HIS A 8 0.34 6.85 -4.56
N GLN A 9 1.41 6.84 -3.77
CA GLN A 9 1.70 5.73 -2.87
C GLN A 9 0.97 5.93 -1.54
N VAL A 10 0.36 4.88 -1.02
CA VAL A 10 -0.30 4.88 0.29
C VAL A 10 0.35 3.82 1.15
N PHE A 11 0.78 4.21 2.35
CA PHE A 11 1.42 3.36 3.33
C PHE A 11 0.60 3.34 4.62
N VAL A 12 0.41 2.15 5.18
CA VAL A 12 -0.05 1.97 6.55
C VAL A 12 1.15 1.53 7.38
N ILE A 13 1.44 2.27 8.44
CA ILE A 13 2.58 2.05 9.31
C ILE A 13 2.16 1.97 10.78
N SER A 14 2.98 1.32 11.60
CA SER A 14 2.87 1.34 13.06
C SER A 14 4.26 1.36 13.68
N LYS A 15 4.35 1.79 14.93
CA LYS A 15 5.58 1.75 15.71
C LYS A 15 5.56 0.48 16.56
N THR A 16 6.35 -0.51 16.14
CA THR A 16 6.57 -1.73 16.91
C THR A 16 7.97 -1.69 17.50
N GLY A 17 8.07 -1.67 18.83
CA GLY A 17 9.35 -1.45 19.52
C GLY A 17 9.91 -0.04 19.30
N ASP A 18 11.14 0.05 18.80
CA ASP A 18 11.86 1.32 18.64
C ASP A 18 11.77 1.93 17.23
N ARG A 19 11.14 1.25 16.27
CA ARG A 19 11.11 1.68 14.86
C ARG A 19 9.70 1.66 14.29
N TYR A 20 9.52 2.42 13.21
CA TYR A 20 8.31 2.37 12.39
C TYR A 20 8.45 1.29 11.34
N HIS A 21 7.39 0.51 11.18
CA HIS A 21 7.32 -0.61 10.26
C HIS A 21 6.15 -0.45 9.30
N GLY A 22 6.38 -0.81 8.04
CA GLY A 22 5.34 -0.89 7.03
C GLY A 22 4.48 -2.12 7.25
N LEU A 23 3.16 -1.94 7.28
CA LEU A 23 2.18 -3.02 7.47
C LEU A 23 1.37 -3.27 6.20
N ALA A 24 1.15 -2.24 5.39
CA ALA A 24 0.56 -2.38 4.06
C ALA A 24 1.00 -1.23 3.17
N ALA A 25 1.09 -1.52 1.87
CA ALA A 25 1.41 -0.52 0.87
C ALA A 25 0.58 -0.74 -0.39
N ALA A 26 0.17 0.36 -1.03
CA ALA A 26 -0.48 0.31 -2.33
C ALA A 26 -0.24 1.57 -3.15
N ASN A 27 -0.36 1.43 -4.47
CA ASN A 27 -0.37 2.54 -5.40
C ASN A 27 -1.80 2.83 -5.84
N TYR A 28 -2.17 4.11 -5.84
CA TYR A 28 -3.37 4.62 -6.47
C TYR A 28 -2.99 5.33 -7.78
N GLU A 29 -3.39 4.78 -8.92
CA GLU A 29 -3.08 5.35 -10.24
C GLU A 29 -4.14 6.36 -10.68
N THR A 30 -3.70 7.56 -11.08
CA THR A 30 -4.55 8.63 -11.58
C THR A 30 -4.05 9.15 -12.92
N HIS A 31 -4.96 9.41 -13.86
CA HIS A 31 -4.60 9.98 -15.17
C HIS A 31 -4.57 11.51 -15.07
N LEU A 32 -3.40 12.12 -15.29
CA LEU A 32 -3.22 13.57 -15.19
C LEU A 32 -3.62 14.24 -16.52
N GLY A 33 -4.92 14.47 -16.65
CA GLY A 33 -5.54 15.19 -17.77
C GLY A 33 -6.95 15.69 -17.48
N PHE A 34 -7.57 15.24 -16.38
CA PHE A 34 -8.97 15.54 -16.06
C PHE A 34 -9.21 16.25 -14.73
N SER A 35 -8.21 16.44 -13.86
CA SER A 35 -8.49 17.18 -12.62
C SER A 35 -7.25 17.54 -11.81
N SER A 36 -7.25 18.77 -11.30
CA SER A 36 -6.47 19.25 -10.15
C SER A 36 -6.86 18.56 -8.81
N SER A 37 -7.33 17.30 -8.85
CA SER A 37 -8.00 16.61 -7.73
C SER A 37 -7.20 15.47 -7.12
N SER A 38 -5.93 15.27 -7.49
CA SER A 38 -5.11 14.19 -6.89
C SER A 38 -5.06 14.32 -5.37
N GLY A 39 -4.84 15.54 -4.85
CA GLY A 39 -4.84 15.82 -3.41
C GLY A 39 -6.21 15.63 -2.74
N ALA A 40 -7.30 16.00 -3.40
CA ALA A 40 -8.65 15.83 -2.83
C ALA A 40 -9.05 14.34 -2.72
N THR A 41 -8.72 13.54 -3.74
CA THR A 41 -8.94 12.09 -3.70
C THR A 41 -8.03 11.43 -2.66
N ALA A 42 -6.75 11.81 -2.60
CA ALA A 42 -5.84 11.30 -1.59
C ALA A 42 -6.35 11.58 -0.17
N LEU A 43 -6.78 12.82 0.10
CA LEU A 43 -7.38 13.20 1.38
C LEU A 43 -8.65 12.40 1.70
N GLU A 44 -9.54 12.21 0.73
CA GLU A 44 -10.76 11.41 0.90
C GLU A 44 -10.43 9.96 1.27
N CYS A 45 -9.42 9.37 0.62
CA CYS A 45 -8.91 8.04 0.97
C CYS A 45 -8.31 8.02 2.39
N CYS A 46 -7.49 9.01 2.76
CA CYS A 46 -6.91 9.13 4.11
C CYS A 46 -8.00 9.15 5.18
N LEU A 47 -9.01 10.00 5.01
CA LEU A 47 -10.09 10.15 5.98
C LEU A 47 -10.88 8.84 6.15
N ARG A 48 -11.16 8.13 5.05
CA ARG A 48 -11.81 6.81 5.13
C ARG A 48 -10.96 5.78 5.84
N LEU A 49 -9.66 5.75 5.56
CA LEU A 49 -8.74 4.85 6.25
C LEU A 49 -8.74 5.15 7.75
N LEU A 50 -8.69 6.43 8.14
CA LEU A 50 -8.80 6.83 9.54
C LEU A 50 -10.13 6.38 10.15
N ASP A 51 -11.26 6.60 9.48
CA ASP A 51 -12.57 6.16 9.96
C ASP A 51 -12.62 4.64 10.16
N ILE A 52 -12.07 3.87 9.22
CA ILE A 52 -11.98 2.40 9.31
C ILE A 52 -11.08 2.00 10.49
N PHE A 53 -9.87 2.54 10.58
CA PHE A 53 -8.91 2.14 11.61
C PHE A 53 -9.32 2.61 13.03
N GLN A 54 -10.02 3.74 13.15
CA GLN A 54 -10.49 4.25 14.43
C GLN A 54 -11.80 3.62 14.90
N SER A 55 -12.52 2.90 14.01
CA SER A 55 -13.77 2.24 14.35
C SER A 55 -13.58 1.24 15.50
N PRO A 56 -14.43 1.29 16.56
CA PRO A 56 -14.33 0.37 17.69
C PRO A 56 -14.50 -1.10 17.27
N ASP A 57 -15.27 -1.36 16.22
CA ASP A 57 -15.53 -2.71 15.71
C ASP A 57 -14.28 -3.37 15.11
N ASN A 58 -13.32 -2.56 14.66
CA ASN A 58 -12.09 -3.02 14.03
C ASN A 58 -10.93 -3.21 15.03
N ARG A 59 -11.06 -2.69 16.26
CA ARG A 59 -9.96 -2.64 17.24
C ARG A 59 -9.37 -4.00 17.57
N THR A 60 -10.20 -5.01 17.81
CA THR A 60 -9.73 -6.34 18.20
C THR A 60 -8.89 -6.98 17.08
N LEU A 61 -9.34 -6.87 15.83
CA LEU A 61 -8.62 -7.40 14.67
C LEU A 61 -7.33 -6.62 14.40
N LEU A 62 -7.36 -5.29 14.56
CA LEU A 62 -6.15 -4.47 14.48
C LEU A 62 -5.13 -4.84 15.55
N GLN A 63 -5.57 -5.03 16.80
CA GLN A 63 -4.66 -5.40 17.88
C GLN A 63 -3.99 -6.75 17.66
N HIS A 64 -4.71 -7.72 17.09
CA HIS A 64 -4.13 -9.00 16.71
C HIS A 64 -3.01 -8.82 15.68
N GLU A 65 -3.26 -8.08 14.60
CA GLU A 65 -2.24 -7.89 13.57
C GLU A 65 -1.08 -6.99 14.02
N LEU A 66 -1.34 -6.00 14.88
CA LEU A 66 -0.29 -5.19 15.51
C LEU A 66 0.56 -6.01 16.47
N TYR A 67 -0.05 -6.95 17.21
CA TYR A 67 0.69 -7.89 18.04
C TYR A 67 1.57 -8.79 17.18
N ASP A 68 1.03 -9.36 16.10
CA ASP A 68 1.80 -10.17 15.17
C ASP A 68 2.95 -9.38 14.55
N ALA A 69 2.72 -8.10 14.20
CA ALA A 69 3.76 -7.21 13.69
C ALA A 69 4.90 -6.98 14.68
N SER A 70 4.59 -6.97 15.98
CA SER A 70 5.57 -6.79 17.06
C SER A 70 6.45 -8.01 17.31
N LEU A 71 6.04 -9.19 16.83
CA LEU A 71 6.80 -10.43 16.94
C LEU A 71 7.77 -10.66 15.75
N LEU A 72 7.62 -9.88 14.67
CA LEU A 72 8.49 -9.99 13.50
C LEU A 72 9.89 -9.45 13.79
N SER A 73 10.90 -10.18 13.32
CA SER A 73 12.30 -9.76 13.37
C SER A 73 12.62 -8.74 12.27
N GLU A 74 13.74 -8.02 12.38
CA GLU A 74 14.22 -7.17 11.27
C GLU A 74 14.48 -7.99 9.99
N GLU A 75 14.87 -9.26 10.11
CA GLU A 75 15.04 -10.15 8.97
C GLU A 75 13.70 -10.39 8.26
N ASP A 76 12.60 -10.61 8.99
CA ASP A 76 11.25 -10.74 8.42
C ASP A 76 10.81 -9.50 7.61
N TYR A 77 11.27 -8.31 7.99
CA TYR A 77 10.99 -7.07 7.25
C TYR A 77 11.90 -6.91 6.02
N ASN A 78 13.06 -7.58 5.99
CA ASN A 78 14.07 -7.49 4.93
C ASN A 78 14.09 -8.72 3.99
N GLU A 79 13.49 -9.85 4.37
CA GLU A 79 13.50 -11.12 3.63
C GLU A 79 12.91 -11.02 2.21
N GLY A 80 12.05 -10.03 1.98
CA GLY A 80 11.72 -9.63 0.62
C GLY A 80 12.84 -8.77 0.04
N GLU A 81 13.90 -9.33 -0.53
CA GLU A 81 14.94 -8.54 -1.21
C GLU A 81 14.37 -7.76 -2.42
N TRP A 82 13.92 -6.54 -2.14
CA TRP A 82 13.41 -5.54 -3.09
C TRP A 82 14.32 -5.31 -4.30
N SER A 83 15.64 -5.39 -4.08
CA SER A 83 16.69 -5.23 -5.09
C SER A 83 16.69 -6.33 -6.17
N LYS A 84 16.02 -7.46 -5.93
CA LYS A 84 15.82 -8.51 -6.95
C LYS A 84 14.50 -8.37 -7.70
N TRP A 85 13.52 -7.65 -7.16
CA TRP A 85 12.21 -7.41 -7.78
C TRP A 85 12.21 -6.20 -8.74
N HIS A 86 13.25 -6.07 -9.55
CA HIS A 86 13.25 -5.14 -10.69
C HIS A 86 12.56 -5.81 -11.90
N GLY A 87 11.28 -6.18 -11.78
CA GLY A 87 10.74 -7.17 -12.71
C GLY A 87 9.25 -7.18 -13.00
N TYR A 88 8.45 -6.20 -12.56
CA TYR A 88 7.13 -5.98 -13.19
C TYR A 88 7.19 -4.79 -14.15
N ARG A 89 8.27 -4.74 -14.95
CA ARG A 89 8.23 -4.02 -16.22
C ARG A 89 7.31 -4.84 -17.12
N ARG A 90 6.20 -4.23 -17.52
CA ARG A 90 5.33 -4.57 -18.64
C ARG A 90 6.18 -4.90 -19.88
N ASN A 91 6.68 -6.12 -19.97
CA ASN A 91 7.22 -6.73 -21.16
C ASN A 91 6.79 -8.19 -21.10
N GLU A 92 5.70 -8.47 -21.80
CA GLU A 92 5.49 -9.75 -22.46
C GLU A 92 6.77 -10.03 -23.25
N ASP A 93 7.65 -10.90 -22.72
CA ASP A 93 8.56 -11.77 -23.47
C ASP A 93 9.73 -12.28 -22.60
N TRP A 94 9.83 -13.61 -22.51
CA TRP A 94 10.99 -14.43 -22.11
C TRP A 94 11.46 -14.42 -20.65
N LEU A 95 10.83 -15.24 -19.80
CA LEU A 95 11.54 -16.03 -18.79
C LEU A 95 10.97 -17.45 -18.83
N ASP A 96 11.85 -18.44 -19.00
CA ASP A 96 11.50 -19.86 -18.80
C ASP A 96 10.98 -20.04 -17.36
N ASP A 97 9.87 -20.76 -17.21
CA ASP A 97 9.12 -20.91 -15.96
C ASP A 97 9.94 -21.50 -14.79
N GLU A 98 11.13 -22.08 -15.04
CA GLU A 98 11.93 -22.81 -14.04
C GLU A 98 12.85 -21.93 -13.15
N ASP A 99 13.10 -20.66 -13.50
CA ASP A 99 13.97 -19.76 -12.72
C ASP A 99 13.18 -18.65 -11.98
N ARG A 100 11.84 -18.69 -11.98
CA ARG A 100 11.06 -17.80 -11.13
C ARG A 100 11.26 -18.23 -9.66
N PRO A 101 11.66 -17.32 -8.76
CA PRO A 101 11.50 -17.61 -7.34
C PRO A 101 10.02 -17.92 -7.11
N ASP A 102 9.73 -19.13 -6.62
CA ASP A 102 8.36 -19.66 -6.41
C ASP A 102 7.49 -18.71 -5.57
N GLU A 103 8.12 -17.87 -4.76
CA GLU A 103 7.46 -16.87 -3.93
C GLU A 103 8.06 -15.48 -4.23
N GLY A 104 7.34 -14.70 -5.05
CA GLY A 104 7.54 -13.25 -5.10
C GLY A 104 7.28 -12.61 -3.73
N PRO A 105 7.66 -11.34 -3.52
CA PRO A 105 7.43 -10.65 -2.27
C PRO A 105 5.92 -10.64 -1.98
N SER A 106 5.54 -11.16 -0.81
CA SER A 106 4.14 -11.25 -0.42
C SER A 106 3.49 -9.87 -0.51
N LEU A 107 2.32 -9.80 -1.13
CA LEU A 107 1.54 -8.56 -1.19
C LEU A 107 1.00 -8.16 0.19
N SER A 108 0.83 -9.11 1.10
CA SER A 108 0.24 -8.87 2.42
C SER A 108 0.74 -9.87 3.46
N LYS A 109 1.31 -9.37 4.57
CA LYS A 109 1.52 -10.14 5.81
C LYS A 109 0.40 -9.90 6.84
N PHE A 110 -0.33 -8.80 6.69
CA PHE A 110 -1.42 -8.36 7.57
C PHE A 110 -2.72 -8.25 6.77
N SER A 111 -3.52 -9.32 6.78
CA SER A 111 -4.70 -9.49 5.93
C SER A 111 -5.80 -8.48 6.23
N PHE A 112 -6.06 -8.22 7.51
CA PHE A 112 -7.08 -7.29 7.98
C PHE A 112 -6.70 -5.84 7.66
N ILE A 113 -5.46 -5.44 7.96
CA ILE A 113 -4.94 -4.11 7.63
C ILE A 113 -4.91 -3.90 6.12
N THR A 114 -4.50 -4.90 5.34
CA THR A 114 -4.55 -4.85 3.87
C THR A 114 -5.98 -4.71 3.37
N THR A 115 -6.93 -5.44 3.94
CA THR A 115 -8.36 -5.35 3.59
C THR A 115 -8.90 -3.95 3.89
N CYS A 116 -8.58 -3.40 5.06
CA CYS A 116 -8.95 -2.03 5.45
C CYS A 116 -8.38 -1.01 4.46
N MET A 117 -7.12 -1.19 4.05
CA MET A 117 -6.46 -0.36 3.04
C MET A 117 -7.20 -0.43 1.70
N VAL A 118 -7.50 -1.64 1.22
CA VAL A 118 -8.25 -1.86 -0.02
C VAL A 118 -9.59 -1.16 0.05
N LEU A 119 -10.37 -1.38 1.11
CA LEU A 119 -11.68 -0.77 1.27
C LEU A 119 -11.60 0.76 1.34
N GLY A 120 -10.69 1.31 2.15
CA GLY A 120 -10.56 2.76 2.32
C GLY A 120 -10.17 3.51 1.06
N ILE A 121 -9.31 2.90 0.22
CA ILE A 121 -8.85 3.53 -1.02
C ILE A 121 -9.79 3.27 -2.20
N SER A 122 -10.29 2.03 -2.35
CA SER A 122 -11.10 1.65 -3.51
C SER A 122 -12.56 2.06 -3.38
N ALA A 123 -13.10 2.21 -2.16
CA ALA A 123 -14.51 2.51 -1.98
C ALA A 123 -14.78 4.01 -2.15
N ALA A 124 -15.12 4.47 -3.35
CA ALA A 124 -15.69 5.81 -3.58
C ALA A 124 -17.20 5.81 -3.22
N LEU A 125 -17.51 5.47 -1.97
CA LEU A 125 -18.88 5.27 -1.47
C LEU A 125 -19.80 6.46 -1.73
N ASN A 126 -19.26 7.68 -1.58
CA ASN A 126 -19.98 8.93 -1.84
C ASN A 126 -20.42 9.11 -3.29
N ARG A 127 -19.81 8.36 -4.22
CA ARG A 127 -20.08 8.37 -5.65
C ARG A 127 -20.76 7.07 -6.13
N GLY A 128 -21.08 6.15 -5.21
CA GLY A 128 -21.67 4.85 -5.52
C GLY A 128 -20.80 3.97 -6.43
N ARG A 129 -19.47 4.13 -6.38
CA ARG A 129 -18.54 3.39 -7.25
C ARG A 129 -17.39 2.80 -6.45
N VAL A 130 -16.88 1.67 -6.92
CA VAL A 130 -15.60 1.11 -6.47
C VAL A 130 -14.55 1.44 -7.53
N SER A 131 -13.47 2.09 -7.13
CA SER A 131 -12.33 2.41 -7.98
C SER A 131 -11.42 1.18 -8.08
N SER A 132 -11.28 0.61 -9.28
CA SER A 132 -10.35 -0.49 -9.57
C SER A 132 -8.90 -0.03 -9.76
N ARG A 133 -8.57 1.23 -9.45
CA ARG A 133 -7.26 1.85 -9.69
C ARG A 133 -6.27 1.67 -8.54
N LEU A 134 -6.57 0.75 -7.63
CA LEU A 134 -5.68 0.35 -6.55
C LEU A 134 -4.81 -0.81 -7.02
N ILE A 135 -3.51 -0.66 -6.92
CA ILE A 135 -2.53 -1.71 -7.18
C ILE A 135 -1.86 -2.00 -5.85
N LEU A 136 -2.11 -3.18 -5.28
CA LEU A 136 -1.40 -3.62 -4.10
C LEU A 136 0.09 -3.77 -4.41
N THR A 137 0.90 -3.30 -3.48
CA THR A 137 2.35 -3.50 -3.51
C THR A 137 2.75 -4.35 -2.32
N PRO A 138 3.95 -4.95 -2.33
CA PRO A 138 4.39 -5.72 -1.17
C PRO A 138 4.38 -4.88 0.11
N TRP A 139 3.98 -5.50 1.21
CA TRP A 139 3.63 -4.81 2.46
C TRP A 139 4.81 -4.08 3.13
N ASN A 140 6.04 -4.55 2.88
CA ASN A 140 7.29 -3.98 3.39
C ASN A 140 7.96 -3.02 2.39
N LEU A 141 7.17 -2.31 1.55
CA LEU A 141 7.69 -1.38 0.54
C LEU A 141 8.53 -0.28 1.14
N HIS A 142 9.80 -0.24 0.74
CA HIS A 142 10.65 0.89 1.04
C HIS A 142 10.04 2.11 0.38
N ILE A 143 9.82 3.18 1.15
CA ILE A 143 9.32 4.44 0.62
C ILE A 143 10.34 4.92 -0.40
N GLU A 144 10.02 4.80 -1.68
CA GLU A 144 10.82 5.41 -2.72
C GLU A 144 10.67 6.92 -2.54
N ARG A 145 11.79 7.61 -2.37
CA ARG A 145 11.81 9.06 -2.31
C ARG A 145 11.40 9.55 -3.70
N ALA A 146 10.12 9.87 -3.87
CA ALA A 146 9.63 10.41 -5.12
C ALA A 146 10.35 11.74 -5.36
N ASP A 147 10.93 11.93 -6.56
CA ASP A 147 11.60 13.19 -6.94
C ASP A 147 10.67 14.42 -6.86
N ASN A 148 9.36 14.19 -6.71
CA ASN A 148 8.34 15.17 -6.31
C ASN A 148 7.61 14.66 -5.05
N ASP A 149 7.89 15.25 -3.89
CA ASP A 149 7.35 14.93 -2.55
C ASP A 149 5.81 15.05 -2.39
N GLY A 150 5.06 15.25 -3.48
CA GLY A 150 3.61 15.53 -3.46
C GLY A 150 2.69 14.32 -3.54
N CYS A 151 3.20 13.09 -3.62
CA CYS A 151 2.40 11.92 -4.04
C CYS A 151 2.37 10.74 -3.05
N ASN A 152 2.70 10.95 -1.77
CA ASN A 152 2.67 9.88 -0.76
C ASN A 152 1.68 10.20 0.37
N THR A 153 0.90 9.19 0.78
CA THR A 153 0.09 9.18 1.99
C THR A 153 0.69 8.19 2.96
N ILE A 154 0.89 8.60 4.21
CA ILE A 154 1.32 7.73 5.31
C ILE A 154 0.24 7.80 6.40
N VAL A 155 -0.30 6.64 6.78
CA VAL A 155 -1.28 6.48 7.85
C VAL A 155 -0.63 5.71 9.00
N ASP A 156 -0.43 6.39 10.13
CA ASP A 156 -0.02 5.76 11.38
C ASP A 156 -1.26 5.25 12.12
N ILE A 157 -1.24 3.97 12.52
CA ILE A 157 -2.37 3.28 13.18
C ILE A 157 -2.07 2.86 14.63
N ASN A 158 -1.04 3.45 15.25
CA ASN A 158 -0.76 3.29 16.69
C ASN A 158 -1.88 3.83 17.61
#